data_AF-A0A2T0WEE5-F1
#
_entry.id   AF-A0A2T0WEE5-F1
#
_cell.length_a   1.000
_cell.length_b   1.000
_cell.length_c   1.000
_cell.angle_alpha   90.00
_cell.angle_beta   90.00
_cell.angle_gamma   90.00
#
_symmetry.space_group_name_H-M   'P 1'
#
loop_
_entity.id
_entity.type
_entity.pdbx_description
1 polymer ?
#
loop_
_entity_poly.entity_id
_entity_poly.type
_entity_poly.pdbx_seq_one_letter_code
_entity_poly.pdbx_strand_id
1 'polypeptide(L)'
;MMAWVAPLIALQVKHVLFDFCCQTGWILEGKARYGAAGGVLHAGLHGAGSFLVLLFVAALPVALVLSLLEAVAHYHIDWLKARVGDKADTGSPRYWCLFGLDQLLHQLTMITVLAIALTL
;
A
#
# COMPACT_ATOMS: atom_id res chain seq x y z
N MET A 1 -15.11 22.13 4.01
CA MET A 1 -15.28 20.93 4.86
C MET A 1 -15.42 19.67 3.99
N MET A 2 -14.40 19.31 3.19
CA MET A 2 -14.30 18.03 2.43
C MET A 2 -12.84 17.69 2.03
N ALA A 3 -11.82 18.31 2.64
CA ALA A 3 -10.43 18.27 2.15
C ALA A 3 -9.79 16.86 2.13
N TRP A 4 -10.40 15.88 2.79
CA TRP A 4 -9.87 14.51 2.91
C TRP A 4 -10.53 13.50 1.94
N VAL A 5 -11.73 13.79 1.40
CA VAL A 5 -12.50 12.77 0.64
C VAL A 5 -11.84 12.45 -0.70
N ALA A 6 -11.55 13.47 -1.50
CA ALA A 6 -10.92 13.30 -2.82
C ALA A 6 -9.53 12.63 -2.73
N PRO A 7 -8.59 13.06 -1.86
CA PRO A 7 -7.29 12.39 -1.75
C PRO A 7 -7.42 10.98 -1.20
N LEU A 8 -8.35 10.71 -0.26
CA LEU A 8 -8.57 9.35 0.21
C LEU A 8 -9.05 8.44 -0.92
N ILE A 9 -10.02 8.88 -1.73
CA ILE A 9 -10.48 8.12 -2.90
C ILE A 9 -9.31 7.86 -3.86
N ALA A 10 -8.48 8.86 -4.15
CA ALA A 10 -7.33 8.70 -5.03
C ALA A 10 -6.31 7.67 -4.48
N LEU A 11 -6.04 7.69 -3.17
CA LEU A 11 -5.19 6.69 -2.51
C LEU A 11 -5.80 5.28 -2.61
N GLN A 12 -7.11 5.13 -2.44
CA GLN A 12 -7.78 3.83 -2.59
C GLN A 12 -7.77 3.32 -4.03
N VAL A 13 -7.97 4.20 -5.02
CA VAL A 13 -7.89 3.83 -6.44
C VAL A 13 -6.46 3.41 -6.79
N LYS A 14 -5.45 4.17 -6.34
CA LYS A 14 -4.03 3.78 -6.43
C LYS A 14 -3.82 2.37 -5.91
N HIS A 15 -4.32 2.10 -4.71
CA HIS A 15 -4.15 0.81 -4.06
C HIS A 15 -4.69 -0.33 -4.93
N VAL A 16 -5.93 -0.19 -5.42
CA VAL A 16 -6.54 -1.20 -6.29
C VAL A 16 -5.73 -1.41 -7.58
N LEU A 17 -5.31 -0.33 -8.23
CA LEU A 17 -4.56 -0.43 -9.48
C LEU A 17 -3.25 -1.19 -9.29
N PHE A 18 -2.48 -0.87 -8.27
CA PHE A 18 -1.16 -1.48 -8.09
C PHE A 18 -1.23 -2.87 -7.46
N ASP A 19 -2.18 -3.14 -6.56
CA ASP A 19 -2.31 -4.45 -5.90
C ASP A 19 -2.99 -5.51 -6.76
N PHE A 20 -3.81 -5.10 -7.73
CA PHE A 20 -4.62 -6.05 -8.49
C PHE A 20 -4.41 -5.95 -10.01
N CYS A 21 -4.26 -4.74 -10.55
CA CYS A 21 -4.20 -4.57 -12.01
C CYS A 21 -2.76 -4.58 -12.56
N CYS A 22 -1.79 -4.09 -11.79
CA CYS A 22 -0.40 -3.93 -12.25
C CYS A 22 0.55 -5.01 -11.70
N GLN A 23 0.07 -6.04 -11.03
CA GLN A 23 0.92 -7.12 -10.54
C GLN A 23 1.30 -8.09 -11.67
N THR A 24 2.57 -8.45 -11.69
CA THR A 24 3.12 -9.49 -12.58
C THR A 24 3.58 -10.68 -11.74
N GLY A 25 3.76 -11.85 -12.37
CA GLY A 25 4.31 -13.04 -11.68
C GLY A 25 5.64 -12.76 -10.99
N TRP A 26 6.52 -11.98 -11.61
CA TRP A 26 7.80 -11.58 -11.02
C TRP A 26 7.65 -10.70 -9.77
N ILE A 27 6.67 -9.78 -9.75
CA ILE A 27 6.36 -8.98 -8.56
C ILE A 27 5.85 -9.88 -7.43
N LEU A 28 4.90 -10.77 -7.75
CA LEU A 28 4.31 -11.71 -6.81
C LEU A 28 5.36 -12.62 -6.16
N GLU A 29 6.22 -13.24 -6.96
CA GLU A 29 7.35 -14.05 -6.48
C GLU A 29 8.34 -13.22 -5.65
N GLY A 30 8.56 -11.96 -6.06
CA GLY A 30 9.40 -11.01 -5.36
C GLY A 30 8.90 -10.69 -3.94
N LYS A 31 7.59 -10.54 -3.74
CA LYS A 31 7.00 -10.24 -2.42
C LYS A 31 7.31 -11.32 -1.37
N ALA A 32 7.43 -12.58 -1.78
CA ALA A 32 7.75 -13.69 -0.88
C ALA A 32 9.22 -13.67 -0.37
N ARG A 33 10.11 -12.92 -1.01
CA ARG A 33 11.54 -12.86 -0.69
C ARG A 33 11.93 -11.46 -0.22
N TYR A 34 12.35 -11.36 1.04
CA TYR A 34 12.79 -10.09 1.60
C TYR A 34 13.95 -9.49 0.79
N GLY A 35 13.82 -8.22 0.41
CA GLY A 35 14.78 -7.43 -0.36
C GLY A 35 14.70 -7.65 -1.86
N ALA A 36 13.82 -8.53 -2.35
CA ALA A 36 13.75 -8.80 -3.79
C ALA A 36 13.20 -7.61 -4.56
N ALA A 37 13.80 -7.37 -5.73
CA ALA A 37 13.51 -6.21 -6.57
C ALA A 37 12.03 -6.09 -6.96
N GLY A 38 11.31 -7.21 -7.16
CA GLY A 38 9.87 -7.19 -7.47
C GLY A 38 9.02 -6.60 -6.35
N GLY A 39 9.28 -7.02 -5.10
CA GLY A 39 8.59 -6.48 -3.92
C GLY A 39 8.95 -5.01 -3.65
N VAL A 40 10.24 -4.67 -3.80
CA VAL A 40 10.72 -3.28 -3.64
C VAL A 40 10.12 -2.37 -4.71
N LEU A 41 10.08 -2.79 -5.98
CA LEU A 41 9.47 -2.02 -7.07
C LEU A 41 7.99 -1.76 -6.78
N HIS A 42 7.25 -2.79 -6.39
CA HIS A 42 5.83 -2.68 -6.12
C HIS A 42 5.53 -1.69 -5.00
N ALA A 43 6.25 -1.79 -3.88
CA ALA A 43 6.14 -0.82 -2.79
C ALA A 43 6.55 0.59 -3.24
N GLY A 44 7.57 0.72 -4.10
CA GLY A 44 7.99 1.98 -4.70
C GLY A 44 6.91 2.62 -5.57
N LEU A 45 6.14 1.83 -6.34
CA LEU A 45 4.99 2.32 -7.11
C LEU A 45 3.91 2.88 -6.18
N HIS A 46 3.62 2.19 -5.08
CA HIS A 46 2.69 2.68 -4.06
C HIS A 46 3.15 3.99 -3.43
N GLY A 47 4.43 4.07 -3.04
CA GLY A 47 5.03 5.30 -2.55
C GLY A 47 4.94 6.44 -3.55
N ALA A 48 5.30 6.19 -4.81
CA ALA A 48 5.21 7.20 -5.88
C ALA A 48 3.76 7.69 -6.09
N GLY A 49 2.79 6.78 -6.11
CA GLY A 49 1.38 7.14 -6.19
C GLY A 49 0.90 7.94 -4.98
N SER A 50 1.31 7.55 -3.77
CA SER A 50 1.02 8.29 -2.54
C SER A 50 1.63 9.68 -2.57
N PHE A 51 2.88 9.81 -3.01
CA PHE A 51 3.57 11.09 -3.15
C PHE A 51 2.78 12.04 -4.06
N LEU A 52 2.37 11.57 -5.25
CA LEU A 52 1.58 12.37 -6.20
C LEU A 52 0.27 12.87 -5.60
N VAL A 53 -0.43 12.04 -4.81
CA VAL A 53 -1.67 12.46 -4.14
C VAL A 53 -1.38 13.45 -3.00
N LEU A 54 -0.35 13.19 -2.20
CA LEU A 54 -0.02 14.01 -1.03
C LEU A 54 0.50 15.41 -1.40
N LEU A 55 1.07 15.60 -2.60
CA LEU A 55 1.47 16.92 -3.11
C LEU A 55 0.31 17.93 -3.19
N PHE A 56 -0.94 17.46 -3.26
CA PHE A 56 -2.12 18.33 -3.30
C PHE A 56 -2.59 18.79 -1.93
N VAL A 57 -2.09 18.18 -0.85
CA VAL A 57 -2.60 18.39 0.52
C VAL A 57 -1.52 18.69 1.56
N ALA A 58 -0.24 18.51 1.22
CA ALA A 58 0.89 18.78 2.12
C ALA A 58 2.07 19.42 1.40
N ALA A 59 2.94 20.10 2.16
CA ALA A 59 4.18 20.66 1.65
C ALA A 59 5.11 19.55 1.09
N LEU A 60 5.92 19.89 0.09
CA LEU A 60 6.82 18.95 -0.61
C LEU A 60 7.65 18.05 0.33
N PRO A 61 8.33 18.56 1.39
CA PRO A 61 9.10 17.71 2.28
C PRO A 61 8.23 16.73 3.08
N VAL A 62 7.03 17.16 3.48
CA VAL A 62 6.08 16.34 4.23
C VAL A 62 5.53 15.22 3.34
N ALA A 63 5.10 15.55 2.11
CA ALA A 63 4.62 14.58 1.14
C ALA A 63 5.69 13.52 0.81
N LEU A 64 6.95 13.93 0.66
CA LEU A 64 8.06 13.02 0.38
C LEU A 64 8.29 12.06 1.55
N VAL A 65 8.40 12.56 2.79
CA VAL A 65 8.64 11.70 3.95
C VAL A 65 7.48 10.73 4.18
N LEU A 66 6.23 11.20 4.12
CA LEU A 66 5.06 10.37 4.34
C LEU A 66 4.88 9.28 3.28
N SER A 67 5.14 9.58 2.02
CA SER A 67 5.08 8.59 0.93
C SER A 67 6.17 7.52 1.04
N LEU A 68 7.37 7.88 1.50
CA LEU A 68 8.43 6.90 1.79
C LEU A 68 8.06 5.99 2.96
N LEU A 69 7.48 6.55 4.03
CA LEU A 69 6.99 5.76 5.16
C LEU A 69 5.87 4.81 4.75
N GLU A 70 4.94 5.27 3.90
CA GLU A 70 3.88 4.43 3.35
C GLU A 70 4.44 3.29 2.48
N ALA A 71 5.41 3.57 1.61
CA ALA A 71 6.09 2.54 0.82
C ALA A 71 6.78 1.49 1.70
N VAL A 72 7.47 1.93 2.76
CA VAL A 72 8.12 1.01 3.71
C VAL A 72 7.09 0.15 4.43
N ALA A 73 5.98 0.73 4.90
CA ALA A 73 4.91 -0.02 5.54
C ALA A 73 4.27 -1.03 4.56
N HIS A 74 3.93 -0.58 3.35
CA HIS A 74 3.37 -1.41 2.27
C HIS A 74 4.24 -2.63 2.00
N TYR A 75 5.54 -2.41 1.80
CA TYR A 75 6.51 -3.47 1.57
C TYR A 75 6.49 -4.54 2.68
N HIS A 76 6.45 -4.13 3.94
CA HIS A 76 6.47 -5.07 5.07
C HIS A 76 5.14 -5.81 5.25
N ILE A 77 4.01 -5.15 4.96
CA ILE A 77 2.68 -5.80 4.97
C ILE A 77 2.63 -6.88 3.89
N ASP A 78 3.01 -6.53 2.66
CA ASP A 78 3.08 -7.47 1.52
C ASP A 78 4.00 -8.66 1.80
N TRP A 79 5.19 -8.38 2.34
CA TRP A 79 6.14 -9.41 2.70
C TRP A 79 5.56 -10.33 3.78
N LEU A 80 4.96 -9.79 4.83
CA LEU A 80 4.36 -10.59 5.90
C LEU A 80 3.19 -11.42 5.38
N LYS A 81 2.33 -10.85 4.54
CA LYS A 81 1.23 -11.56 3.86
C LYS A 81 1.77 -12.73 3.06
N ALA A 82 2.80 -12.53 2.25
CA ALA A 82 3.42 -13.61 1.47
C ALA A 82 4.02 -14.70 2.37
N ARG A 83 4.58 -14.34 3.53
CA ARG A 83 5.15 -15.32 4.49
C ARG A 83 4.09 -16.12 5.25
N VAL A 84 2.98 -15.49 5.60
CA VAL A 84 1.88 -16.12 6.37
C VAL A 84 0.88 -16.83 5.46
N GLY A 85 0.73 -16.36 4.22
CA GLY A 85 -0.37 -16.67 3.32
C GLY A 85 -0.10 -17.73 2.24
N ASP A 86 1.11 -18.27 2.13
CA ASP A 86 1.57 -18.93 0.89
C ASP A 86 0.92 -20.28 0.52
N LYS A 87 -0.15 -20.72 1.18
CA LYS A 87 -0.89 -21.97 0.85
C LYS A 87 -2.37 -21.98 1.24
N ALA A 88 -2.97 -20.83 1.55
CA ALA A 88 -4.37 -20.81 1.96
C ALA A 88 -5.26 -21.09 0.75
N ASP A 89 -5.99 -22.22 0.79
CA ASP A 89 -7.03 -22.56 -0.19
C ASP A 89 -8.03 -21.41 -0.27
N THR A 90 -8.29 -20.90 -1.48
CA THR A 90 -9.25 -19.83 -1.74
C THR A 90 -10.68 -20.17 -1.31
N GLY A 91 -10.99 -21.46 -1.13
CA GLY A 91 -12.24 -21.94 -0.54
C GLY A 91 -12.29 -21.84 0.98
N SER A 92 -11.16 -21.56 1.66
CA SER A 92 -11.09 -21.54 3.12
C SER A 92 -11.46 -20.17 3.72
N PRO A 93 -12.20 -20.13 4.85
CA PRO A 93 -12.44 -18.87 5.58
C PRO A 93 -11.14 -18.16 6.00
N ARG A 94 -10.07 -18.93 6.23
CA ARG A 94 -8.75 -18.39 6.57
C ARG A 94 -8.17 -17.54 5.44
N TYR A 95 -8.29 -17.97 4.19
CA TYR A 95 -7.83 -17.19 3.03
C TYR A 95 -8.52 -15.82 3.01
N TRP A 96 -9.85 -15.80 3.11
CA TRP A 96 -10.62 -14.55 3.09
C TRP A 96 -10.33 -13.65 4.27
N CYS A 97 -10.09 -14.21 5.46
CA CYS A 97 -9.66 -13.44 6.62
C CYS A 97 -8.29 -12.78 6.42
N LEU A 98 -7.30 -13.55 5.92
CA LEU A 98 -5.96 -13.01 5.64
C LEU A 98 -5.97 -12.00 4.51
N PHE A 99 -6.77 -12.24 3.47
CA PHE A 99 -6.99 -11.28 2.39
C PHE A 99 -7.63 -9.99 2.92
N GLY A 100 -8.69 -10.08 3.72
CA GLY A 100 -9.33 -8.90 4.32
C GLY A 100 -8.40 -8.13 5.25
N LEU A 101 -7.61 -8.82 6.06
CA LEU A 101 -6.62 -8.19 6.94
C LEU A 101 -5.54 -7.46 6.16
N ASP A 102 -5.06 -8.05 5.08
CA ASP A 102 -4.13 -7.42 4.15
C ASP A 102 -4.70 -6.12 3.58
N GLN A 103 -5.95 -6.13 3.10
CA GLN A 103 -6.61 -4.92 2.61
C GLN A 103 -6.78 -3.86 3.71
N LEU A 104 -7.18 -4.27 4.92
CA LEU A 104 -7.35 -3.37 6.06
C LEU A 104 -6.03 -2.67 6.44
N LEU A 105 -4.92 -3.42 6.52
CA LEU A 105 -3.63 -2.86 6.94
C LEU A 105 -3.15 -1.78 5.95
N HIS A 106 -3.28 -2.01 4.65
CA HIS A 106 -2.95 -1.01 3.64
C HIS A 106 -3.89 0.21 3.69
N GLN A 107 -5.19 0.02 3.97
CA GLN A 107 -6.10 1.15 4.16
C GLN A 107 -5.72 2.00 5.37
N LEU A 108 -5.32 1.36 6.48
CA LEU A 108 -4.89 2.07 7.67
C LEU A 108 -3.63 2.90 7.42
N THR A 109 -2.65 2.40 6.67
CA THR A 109 -1.46 3.21 6.33
C THR A 109 -1.84 4.46 5.53
N MET A 110 -2.70 4.32 4.52
CA MET A 110 -3.18 5.44 3.70
C MET A 110 -3.97 6.47 4.51
N ILE A 111 -4.85 6.02 5.40
CA ILE A 111 -5.61 6.91 6.29
C ILE A 111 -4.66 7.64 7.25
N THR A 112 -3.69 6.94 7.84
CA THR A 112 -2.73 7.54 8.78
C THR A 112 -1.86 8.60 8.10
N VAL A 113 -1.28 8.31 6.94
CA VAL A 113 -0.43 9.31 6.26
C VAL A 113 -1.25 10.51 5.78
N LEU A 114 -2.47 10.30 5.30
CA LEU A 114 -3.35 11.41 4.92
C LEU A 114 -3.76 12.26 6.13
N ALA A 115 -4.07 11.64 7.27
CA ALA A 115 -4.41 12.35 8.50
C ALA A 115 -3.24 13.22 9.00
N ILE A 116 -2.01 12.68 8.97
CA ILE A 116 -0.81 13.44 9.33
C ILE A 116 -0.59 14.59 8.34
N ALA A 117 -0.69 14.32 7.03
CA ALA A 117 -0.53 15.32 5.98
C ALA A 117 -1.50 16.51 6.10
N LEU A 118 -2.74 16.26 6.52
CA LEU A 118 -3.75 17.32 6.71
C LEU A 118 -3.60 18.09 8.02
N THR A 119 -2.74 17.64 8.92
CA THR A 119 -2.51 18.25 10.25
C THR A 119 -1.24 19.09 10.30
N LEU A 120 -0.29 18.83 9.40
CA LEU A 120 1.00 19.54 9.28
C LEU A 120 0.94 20.61 8.20
#